data_AF-A0A660YDN0-F1
#
_entry.id   AF-A0A660YDN0-F1
#
_cell.length_a   1.000
_cell.length_b   1.000
_cell.length_c   1.000
_cell.angle_alpha   90.00
_cell.angle_beta   90.00
_cell.angle_gamma   90.00
#
_symmetry.space_group_name_H-M   'P 1'
#
loop_
_entity.id
_entity.type
_entity.pdbx_description
1 polymer ?
#
loop_
_entity_poly.entity_id
_entity_poly.type
_entity_poly.pdbx_seq_one_letter_code
_entity_poly.pdbx_strand_id
1 'polypeptide(L)'
;MHWSVFIVCLLVVLGGWISEDVLASQGEILFFAEGEEGRGIYAMDFGGEHVRKVSALSDREAMVTSMSVSRDGKKLLCVVAMEARAATRKLVMKAALPRSGMERFMDEREIGGTETLRTAVLSPDGEWIAWVGTAADGGMDLWVKDVGATLDGSKHLVHCKRPAQIWSPSFDEKSVRIVYAINSGKSGWLEAVNLDGEVTPLHRMDGERIVSVDWSSRGGLVFMSARGRIFTMRSDGGLLKTVGALPKTEIGQPRVVRWSRDATGCVVGCFPHAVATINEGGSIERWTGSGKFQKVYGTVAVRPVPAKKDLASEVRQRTMPELVVNSVPSGARVSLDGKVRGNTPFRTRLEIGSHLIKVEKAFCADWERTLYLARGEKKRIVAELEKHGNLKVSSEPSGASLFVDGVFAGLTPLTLESFPPEPRIIEVTREGWEPMRDVVSVEPGRTTELEMALRKPLLPLLKAEDIGRTVKPYVTMPDAGSGAAKKTLEQRIRRGLFYGGLSVGLMGAKFVYEKADAKGISMCVGGLICVLVTYPSEKED
;
A
#
# COMPACT_ATOMS: atom_id res chain seq x y z
N MET A 1 34.28 48.20 -10.54
CA MET A 1 34.39 47.29 -11.71
C MET A 1 35.34 46.16 -11.34
N HIS A 2 35.03 44.93 -11.74
CA HIS A 2 35.82 43.69 -11.55
C HIS A 2 35.80 43.02 -10.17
N TRP A 3 34.64 42.54 -9.73
CA TRP A 3 34.54 41.41 -8.77
C TRP A 3 33.57 40.30 -9.25
N SER A 4 32.64 40.62 -10.16
CA SER A 4 31.66 39.67 -10.74
C SER A 4 32.24 38.69 -11.78
N VAL A 5 33.51 38.88 -12.22
CA VAL A 5 34.14 38.06 -13.28
C VAL A 5 34.87 36.84 -12.69
N PHE A 6 35.23 36.84 -11.40
CA PHE A 6 35.95 35.74 -10.75
C PHE A 6 35.04 34.57 -10.30
N ILE A 7 33.74 34.82 -10.11
CA ILE A 7 32.77 33.83 -9.61
C ILE A 7 32.45 32.75 -10.67
N VAL A 8 32.53 33.09 -11.96
CA VAL A 8 32.15 32.19 -13.06
C VAL A 8 33.22 31.13 -13.35
N CYS A 9 34.50 31.42 -13.06
CA CYS A 9 35.53 30.39 -13.14
C CYS A 9 35.42 29.40 -11.98
N LEU A 10 34.95 29.78 -10.79
CA LEU A 10 34.97 28.88 -9.64
C LEU A 10 33.98 27.70 -9.75
N LEU A 11 32.81 27.90 -10.38
CA LEU A 11 31.84 26.82 -10.67
C LEU A 11 32.35 25.82 -11.73
N VAL A 12 33.31 26.23 -12.58
CA VAL A 12 33.93 25.37 -13.61
C VAL A 12 35.31 24.85 -13.18
N VAL A 13 36.01 25.54 -12.27
CA VAL A 13 37.39 25.27 -11.84
C VAL A 13 37.47 24.55 -10.49
N LEU A 14 36.46 24.60 -9.63
CA LEU A 14 36.41 23.83 -8.36
C LEU A 14 35.53 22.57 -8.38
N GLY A 15 35.05 22.13 -9.55
CA GLY A 15 34.33 20.86 -9.64
C GLY A 15 32.96 20.83 -8.92
N GLY A 16 32.28 21.98 -8.83
CA GLY A 16 30.91 22.06 -8.30
C GLY A 16 29.93 21.29 -9.19
N TRP A 17 29.20 20.33 -8.62
CA TRP A 17 28.31 19.43 -9.35
C TRP A 17 26.97 20.13 -9.63
N ILE A 18 26.54 20.14 -10.89
CA ILE A 18 25.17 20.52 -11.28
C ILE A 18 24.44 19.24 -11.71
N SER A 19 23.17 19.14 -11.29
CA SER A 19 22.37 17.91 -11.33
C SER A 19 22.20 17.28 -12.72
N GLU A 20 22.00 15.95 -12.75
CA GLU A 20 21.67 15.20 -13.96
C GLU A 20 20.24 15.49 -14.49
N ASP A 21 19.38 16.11 -13.68
CA ASP A 21 18.00 16.49 -14.02
C ASP A 21 17.80 18.02 -13.96
N VAL A 22 16.86 18.52 -14.77
CA VAL A 22 16.39 19.91 -14.75
C VAL A 22 14.90 19.90 -15.01
N LEU A 23 14.17 20.89 -14.50
CA LEU A 23 12.71 20.93 -14.60
C LEU A 23 12.24 22.33 -14.94
N ALA A 24 11.22 22.45 -15.79
CA ALA A 24 10.53 23.71 -16.06
C ALA A 24 9.23 23.79 -15.25
N SER A 25 9.05 24.84 -14.44
CA SER A 25 7.86 25.05 -13.62
C SER A 25 7.49 26.53 -13.51
N GLN A 26 6.24 26.89 -13.79
CA GLN A 26 5.66 28.23 -13.52
C GLN A 26 6.52 29.45 -13.93
N GLY A 27 7.16 29.42 -15.12
CA GLY A 27 8.01 30.54 -15.55
C GLY A 27 9.42 30.52 -14.96
N GLU A 28 9.77 29.46 -14.21
CA GLU A 28 11.07 29.20 -13.65
C GLU A 28 11.64 27.86 -14.16
N ILE A 29 12.96 27.72 -14.05
CA ILE A 29 13.73 26.52 -14.28
C ILE A 29 14.33 26.10 -12.93
N LEU A 30 14.01 24.88 -12.50
CA LEU A 30 14.55 24.27 -11.30
C LEU A 30 15.73 23.37 -11.66
N PHE A 31 16.81 23.50 -10.91
CA PHE A 31 18.04 22.73 -11.05
C PHE A 31 18.73 22.57 -9.69
N PHE A 32 19.47 21.49 -9.50
CA PHE A 32 20.35 21.36 -8.33
C PHE A 32 21.74 21.87 -8.66
N ALA A 33 22.32 22.64 -7.73
CA ALA A 33 23.65 23.21 -7.84
C ALA A 33 24.28 23.40 -6.45
N GLU A 34 25.58 23.65 -6.45
CA GLU A 34 26.35 24.09 -5.29
C GLU A 34 26.79 25.54 -5.51
N GLY A 35 26.11 26.48 -4.86
CA GLY A 35 26.41 27.92 -4.92
C GLY A 35 27.02 28.46 -3.63
N GLU A 36 27.16 29.78 -3.53
CA GLU A 36 27.68 30.46 -2.32
C GLU A 36 26.83 30.16 -1.07
N GLU A 37 25.52 30.01 -1.24
CA GLU A 37 24.59 29.62 -0.17
C GLU A 37 24.63 28.11 0.14
N GLY A 38 25.58 27.36 -0.42
CA GLY A 38 25.76 25.91 -0.26
C GLY A 38 24.89 25.05 -1.18
N ARG A 39 25.01 23.72 -1.08
CA ARG A 39 24.27 22.75 -1.91
C ARG A 39 22.75 22.88 -1.76
N GLY A 40 22.03 22.77 -2.86
CA GLY A 40 20.57 22.90 -2.84
C GLY A 40 19.89 22.86 -4.21
N ILE A 41 18.56 23.01 -4.16
CA ILE A 41 17.74 23.23 -5.35
C ILE A 41 17.58 24.74 -5.54
N TYR A 42 17.84 25.19 -6.75
CA TYR A 42 17.73 26.57 -7.19
C TYR A 42 16.63 26.71 -8.23
N ALA A 43 15.98 27.87 -8.23
CA ALA A 43 15.08 28.32 -9.27
C ALA A 43 15.74 29.50 -9.99
N MET A 44 15.62 29.52 -11.31
CA MET A 44 15.91 30.71 -12.10
C MET A 44 14.75 31.04 -13.02
N ASP A 45 14.54 32.32 -13.32
CA ASP A 45 13.62 32.70 -14.38
C ASP A 45 14.14 32.27 -15.77
N PHE A 46 13.24 32.22 -16.77
CA PHE A 46 13.65 31.88 -18.15
C PHE A 46 14.62 32.91 -18.77
N GLY A 47 14.72 34.12 -18.22
CA GLY A 47 15.73 35.12 -18.60
C GLY A 47 17.12 34.81 -18.01
N GLY A 48 17.18 33.96 -16.98
CA GLY A 48 18.40 33.61 -16.26
C GLY A 48 18.93 34.72 -15.36
N GLU A 49 18.18 35.81 -15.19
CA GLU A 49 18.59 37.02 -14.46
C GLU A 49 18.34 36.89 -12.95
N HIS A 50 17.30 36.15 -12.56
CA HIS A 50 16.90 36.00 -11.16
C HIS A 50 17.08 34.56 -10.71
N VAL A 51 18.19 34.28 -10.02
CA VAL A 51 18.47 32.97 -9.42
C VAL A 51 18.22 33.04 -7.91
N ARG A 52 17.46 32.09 -7.38
CA ARG A 52 17.17 31.97 -5.94
C ARG A 52 17.28 30.53 -5.46
N LYS A 53 17.75 30.34 -4.24
CA LYS A 53 17.72 29.03 -3.60
C LYS A 53 16.29 28.71 -3.13
N VAL A 54 15.76 27.57 -3.56
CA VAL A 54 14.42 27.08 -3.22
C VAL A 54 14.48 26.18 -1.99
N SER A 55 15.55 25.39 -1.89
CA SER A 55 15.71 24.46 -0.78
C SER A 55 17.18 24.15 -0.53
N ALA A 56 17.58 24.15 0.74
CA ALA A 56 18.89 23.67 1.15
C ALA A 56 18.91 22.15 1.28
N LEU A 57 20.04 21.55 0.90
CA LEU A 57 20.33 20.14 1.17
C LEU A 57 21.34 20.06 2.31
N SER A 58 21.21 19.03 3.15
CA SER A 58 22.12 18.80 4.27
C SER A 58 23.48 18.28 3.80
N ASP A 59 24.50 18.31 4.67
CA ASP A 59 25.84 17.80 4.33
C ASP A 59 25.86 16.30 3.98
N ARG A 60 24.86 15.54 4.46
CA ARG A 60 24.70 14.12 4.14
C ARG A 60 24.07 13.89 2.76
N GLU A 61 23.53 14.93 2.12
CA GLU A 61 22.84 14.84 0.84
C GLU A 61 23.80 15.21 -0.28
N ALA A 62 24.24 14.19 -1.01
CA ALA A 62 25.27 14.29 -2.02
C ALA A 62 24.78 15.06 -3.26
N MET A 63 23.60 14.68 -3.78
CA MET A 63 23.07 15.17 -5.05
C MET A 63 21.58 14.90 -5.21
N VAL A 64 20.92 15.68 -6.06
CA VAL A 64 19.59 15.39 -6.59
C VAL A 64 19.72 14.68 -7.93
N THR A 65 19.08 13.52 -8.08
CA THR A 65 19.17 12.65 -9.26
C THR A 65 17.95 12.72 -10.16
N SER A 66 16.79 13.13 -9.61
CA SER A 66 15.58 13.36 -10.38
C SER A 66 14.67 14.36 -9.69
N MET A 67 13.96 15.18 -10.47
CA MET A 67 12.99 16.16 -9.98
C MET A 67 11.71 16.14 -10.81
N SER A 68 10.58 16.34 -10.14
CA SER A 68 9.26 16.42 -10.79
C SER A 68 8.33 17.30 -9.97
N VAL A 69 7.40 18.01 -10.62
CA VAL A 69 6.50 18.96 -9.94
C VAL A 69 5.06 18.74 -10.39
N SER A 70 4.12 18.90 -9.46
CA SER A 70 2.69 18.90 -9.77
C SER A 70 2.32 20.08 -10.66
N ARG A 71 1.22 19.94 -11.39
CA ARG A 71 0.69 21.00 -12.25
C ARG A 71 0.32 22.23 -11.44
N ASP A 72 -0.14 22.16 -10.20
CA ASP A 72 -0.39 23.39 -9.44
C ASP A 72 0.90 24.06 -8.91
N GLY A 73 2.07 23.43 -9.12
CA GLY A 73 3.37 23.91 -8.63
C GLY A 73 3.54 23.78 -7.12
N LYS A 74 2.60 23.13 -6.42
CA LYS A 74 2.60 23.04 -4.96
C LYS A 74 3.35 21.83 -4.43
N LYS A 75 3.50 20.75 -5.21
CA LYS A 75 4.23 19.55 -4.80
C LYS A 75 5.47 19.41 -5.68
N LEU A 76 6.66 19.55 -5.11
CA LEU A 76 7.93 19.25 -5.77
C LEU A 76 8.48 17.93 -5.23
N LEU A 77 8.50 16.88 -6.05
CA LEU A 77 9.15 15.61 -5.75
C LEU A 77 10.62 15.65 -6.18
N CYS A 78 11.52 15.24 -5.30
CA CYS A 78 12.95 15.10 -5.60
C CYS A 78 13.50 13.77 -5.08
N VAL A 79 14.38 13.16 -5.87
CA VAL A 79 15.15 11.98 -5.46
C VAL A 79 16.55 12.43 -5.06
N VAL A 80 16.87 12.30 -3.77
CA VAL A 80 18.13 12.76 -3.19
C VAL A 80 19.02 11.58 -2.83
N ALA A 81 20.25 11.55 -3.35
CA ALA A 81 21.25 10.54 -3.00
C ALA A 81 22.05 10.98 -1.77
N MET A 82 22.26 10.06 -0.82
CA MET A 82 23.00 10.32 0.41
C MET A 82 24.48 9.94 0.33
N GLU A 83 25.37 10.72 0.94
CA GLU A 83 26.77 10.35 1.20
C GLU A 83 26.83 9.33 2.34
N ALA A 84 27.22 8.08 2.05
CA ALA A 84 27.50 7.06 3.08
C ALA A 84 28.98 6.62 3.02
N ARG A 85 29.65 6.60 4.18
CA ARG A 85 31.07 6.20 4.35
C ARG A 85 31.36 4.72 4.03
N ALA A 86 30.35 3.89 3.80
CA ALA A 86 30.50 2.52 3.33
C ALA A 86 29.20 2.09 2.61
N ALA A 87 29.36 1.45 1.45
CA ALA A 87 28.35 0.92 0.54
C ALA A 87 26.88 0.85 1.05
N THR A 88 26.04 1.80 0.62
CA THR A 88 24.64 1.64 0.14
C THR A 88 24.03 3.04 -0.08
N ARG A 89 23.57 3.32 -1.31
CA ARG A 89 23.01 4.61 -1.72
C ARG A 89 21.57 4.73 -1.20
N LYS A 90 21.40 5.41 -0.07
CA LYS A 90 20.06 5.72 0.43
C LYS A 90 19.44 6.86 -0.35
N LEU A 91 18.32 6.59 -1.02
CA LEU A 91 17.60 7.58 -1.81
C LEU A 91 16.31 7.96 -1.11
N VAL A 92 16.16 9.25 -0.82
CA VAL A 92 14.98 9.78 -0.15
C VAL A 92 14.16 10.57 -1.15
N MET A 93 12.87 10.25 -1.24
CA MET A 93 11.90 11.10 -1.92
C MET A 93 11.51 12.23 -0.99
N LYS A 94 11.80 13.48 -1.39
CA LYS A 94 11.36 14.66 -0.66
C LYS A 94 10.30 15.41 -1.44
N ALA A 95 9.27 15.88 -0.74
CA ALA A 95 8.24 16.76 -1.25
C ALA A 95 8.42 18.16 -0.63
N ALA A 96 8.59 19.21 -1.44
CA ALA A 96 8.50 20.60 -0.96
C ALA A 96 7.28 21.33 -1.51
N LEU A 97 6.68 22.16 -0.66
CA LEU A 97 5.92 23.33 -1.11
C LEU A 97 6.92 24.50 -1.29
N PRO A 98 6.74 25.39 -2.29
CA PRO A 98 7.68 26.48 -2.61
C PRO A 98 8.05 27.47 -1.48
N ARG A 99 7.50 27.32 -0.27
CA ARG A 99 7.68 28.23 0.87
C ARG A 99 7.93 27.54 2.24
N SER A 100 7.83 26.22 2.37
CA SER A 100 7.88 25.54 3.69
C SER A 100 9.08 24.60 3.88
N GLY A 101 10.02 24.57 2.94
CA GLY A 101 11.14 23.61 2.96
C GLY A 101 10.77 22.24 2.41
N MET A 102 11.77 21.39 2.20
CA MET A 102 11.58 20.01 1.72
C MET A 102 11.27 19.08 2.90
N GLU A 103 10.08 18.50 2.90
CA GLU A 103 9.70 17.45 3.83
C GLU A 103 9.97 16.07 3.22
N ARG A 104 10.28 15.10 4.07
CA ARG A 104 10.50 13.72 3.64
C ARG A 104 9.14 13.11 3.31
N PHE A 105 9.01 12.59 2.09
CA PHE A 105 7.74 12.10 1.56
C PHE A 105 7.65 10.57 1.55
N MET A 106 8.73 9.87 1.16
CA MET A 106 8.81 8.40 1.22
C MET A 106 10.23 7.93 1.55
N ASP A 107 10.36 6.81 2.26
CA ASP A 107 11.63 6.11 2.54
C ASP A 107 11.76 4.79 1.77
N GLU A 108 12.98 4.24 1.68
CA GLU A 108 13.31 2.97 1.00
C GLU A 108 12.41 1.82 1.42
N ARG A 109 12.02 1.76 2.69
CA ARG A 109 11.13 0.71 3.23
C ARG A 109 9.73 0.78 2.63
N GLU A 110 9.29 1.96 2.22
CA GLU A 110 7.96 2.23 1.67
C GLU A 110 7.92 2.08 0.14
N ILE A 111 9.10 2.07 -0.49
CA ILE A 111 9.32 1.91 -1.93
C ILE A 111 9.24 0.42 -2.34
N GLY A 112 9.30 -0.50 -1.38
CA GLY A 112 9.10 -1.94 -1.57
C GLY A 112 10.23 -2.63 -2.33
N GLY A 113 11.06 -3.41 -1.64
CA GLY A 113 11.88 -4.48 -2.24
C GLY A 113 12.91 -4.10 -3.32
N THR A 114 13.20 -2.82 -3.55
CA THR A 114 14.18 -2.41 -4.57
C THR A 114 15.55 -2.14 -3.95
N GLU A 115 16.61 -2.75 -4.50
CA GLU A 115 17.98 -2.54 -4.02
C GLU A 115 18.50 -1.12 -4.31
N THR A 116 17.99 -0.49 -5.37
CA THR A 116 18.25 0.92 -5.69
C THR A 116 17.04 1.56 -6.38
N LEU A 117 16.67 2.76 -5.93
CA LEU A 117 15.78 3.66 -6.68
C LEU A 117 16.61 4.46 -7.69
N ARG A 118 16.05 4.84 -8.83
CA ARG A 118 16.81 5.59 -9.85
C ARG A 118 16.21 6.94 -10.17
N THR A 119 14.90 6.94 -10.41
CA THR A 119 14.15 8.13 -10.79
C THR A 119 12.74 7.95 -10.25
N ALA A 120 12.14 9.05 -9.84
CA ALA A 120 10.76 9.11 -9.42
C ALA A 120 10.13 10.36 -10.01
N VAL A 121 8.88 10.24 -10.44
CA VAL A 121 8.11 11.31 -11.04
C VAL A 121 6.75 11.40 -10.39
N LEU A 122 6.26 12.63 -10.27
CA LEU A 122 4.95 12.95 -9.74
C LEU A 122 3.99 13.19 -10.91
N SER A 123 2.76 12.71 -10.79
CA SER A 123 1.72 12.99 -11.77
C SER A 123 1.33 14.47 -11.79
N PRO A 124 0.80 14.99 -12.91
CA PRO A 124 0.37 16.39 -13.00
C PRO A 124 -0.69 16.78 -11.96
N ASP A 125 -1.61 15.90 -11.57
CA ASP A 125 -2.56 16.17 -10.48
C ASP A 125 -1.94 16.08 -9.07
N GLY A 126 -0.75 15.48 -8.96
CA GLY A 126 -0.06 15.28 -7.69
C GLY A 126 -0.60 14.12 -6.85
N GLU A 127 -1.44 13.26 -7.43
CA GLU A 127 -2.08 12.14 -6.73
C GLU A 127 -1.32 10.82 -6.90
N TRP A 128 -0.44 10.72 -7.90
CA TRP A 128 0.32 9.51 -8.19
C TRP A 128 1.82 9.79 -8.23
N ILE A 129 2.59 8.83 -7.71
CA ILE A 129 4.04 8.80 -7.88
C ILE A 129 4.40 7.52 -8.61
N ALA A 130 5.23 7.64 -9.64
CA ALA A 130 5.83 6.52 -10.32
C ALA A 130 7.34 6.55 -10.15
N TRP A 131 7.95 5.39 -9.95
CA TRP A 131 9.41 5.29 -9.81
C TRP A 131 9.95 4.06 -10.50
N VAL A 132 11.21 4.17 -10.91
CA VAL A 132 11.98 3.04 -11.43
C VAL A 132 12.95 2.59 -10.36
N GLY A 133 12.91 1.29 -10.04
CA GLY A 133 13.81 0.66 -9.10
C GLY A 133 14.33 -0.68 -9.59
N THR A 134 15.42 -1.14 -8.98
CA THR A 134 16.02 -2.44 -9.30
C THR A 134 15.17 -3.57 -8.74
N ALA A 135 14.78 -4.51 -9.59
CA ALA A 135 14.05 -5.72 -9.22
C ALA A 135 14.97 -6.74 -8.53
N ALA A 136 14.41 -7.72 -7.82
CA ALA A 136 15.19 -8.75 -7.11
C ALA A 136 16.05 -9.62 -8.05
N ASP A 137 15.66 -9.78 -9.32
CA ASP A 137 16.45 -10.47 -10.34
C ASP A 137 17.52 -9.56 -10.98
N GLY A 138 17.67 -8.32 -10.48
CA GLY A 138 18.49 -7.23 -10.98
C GLY A 138 18.06 -6.67 -12.34
N GLY A 139 16.84 -6.98 -12.79
CA GLY A 139 16.11 -6.22 -13.79
C GLY A 139 15.68 -4.84 -13.25
N MET A 140 14.86 -4.14 -14.01
CA MET A 140 14.29 -2.84 -13.62
C MET A 140 12.77 -2.91 -13.65
N ASP A 141 12.15 -2.43 -12.58
CA ASP A 141 10.70 -2.34 -12.44
C ASP A 141 10.24 -0.89 -12.45
N LEU A 142 9.09 -0.66 -13.09
CA LEU A 142 8.31 0.58 -12.97
C LEU A 142 7.13 0.32 -12.03
N TRP A 143 7.09 1.10 -10.96
CA TRP A 143 6.07 1.03 -9.93
C TRP A 143 5.25 2.31 -9.93
N VAL A 144 4.03 2.23 -9.40
CA VAL A 144 3.19 3.39 -9.12
C VAL A 144 2.54 3.28 -7.75
N LYS A 145 2.31 4.41 -7.09
CA LYS A 145 1.60 4.47 -5.82
C LYS A 145 0.74 5.72 -5.76
N ASP A 146 -0.43 5.58 -5.16
CA ASP A 146 -1.28 6.70 -4.77
C ASP A 146 -0.65 7.43 -3.58
N VAL A 147 -0.47 8.74 -3.71
CA VAL A 147 0.11 9.63 -2.69
C VAL A 147 -0.65 9.57 -1.36
N GLY A 148 -1.95 9.31 -1.37
CA GLY A 148 -2.80 9.21 -0.18
C GLY A 148 -2.97 7.80 0.39
N ALA A 149 -2.43 6.76 -0.26
CA ALA A 149 -2.59 5.37 0.19
C ALA A 149 -1.56 4.98 1.28
N THR A 150 -1.94 4.00 2.11
CA THR A 150 -1.06 3.41 3.14
C THR A 150 0.15 2.67 2.54
N LEU A 151 1.07 2.24 3.40
CA LEU A 151 2.37 1.64 3.05
C LEU A 151 2.31 0.52 1.99
N ASP A 152 1.25 -0.30 1.98
CA ASP A 152 1.09 -1.44 1.07
C ASP A 152 0.38 -1.10 -0.27
N GLY A 153 0.14 0.18 -0.55
CA GLY A 153 -0.60 0.64 -1.75
C GLY A 153 0.19 0.69 -3.06
N SER A 154 1.45 0.22 -3.08
CA SER A 154 2.30 0.23 -4.27
C SER A 154 1.88 -0.83 -5.29
N LYS A 155 1.67 -0.42 -6.53
CA LYS A 155 1.34 -1.31 -7.64
C LYS A 155 2.52 -1.42 -8.61
N HIS A 156 2.91 -2.65 -8.92
CA HIS A 156 3.83 -2.96 -10.01
C HIS A 156 3.13 -2.76 -11.37
N LEU A 157 3.78 -2.07 -12.31
CA LEU A 157 3.24 -1.84 -13.66
C LEU A 157 4.02 -2.57 -14.75
N VAL A 158 5.35 -2.46 -14.73
CA VAL A 158 6.22 -3.00 -15.81
C VAL A 158 7.44 -3.65 -15.20
N HIS A 159 7.76 -4.86 -15.66
CA HIS A 159 8.99 -5.56 -15.32
C HIS A 159 9.89 -5.73 -16.54
N CYS A 160 11.14 -5.28 -16.44
CA CYS A 160 12.12 -5.33 -17.52
C CYS A 160 13.32 -6.18 -17.12
N LYS A 161 13.43 -7.36 -17.73
CA LYS A 161 14.53 -8.31 -17.47
C LYS A 161 15.86 -7.83 -18.03
N ARG A 162 16.96 -8.20 -17.37
CA ARG A 162 18.32 -7.93 -17.88
C ARG A 162 18.51 -8.51 -19.29
N PRO A 163 19.27 -7.83 -20.17
CA PRO A 163 20.05 -6.62 -19.92
C PRO A 163 19.29 -5.30 -20.12
N ALA A 164 17.97 -5.36 -20.35
CA ALA A 164 17.17 -4.18 -20.61
C ALA A 164 16.93 -3.36 -19.34
N GLN A 165 16.89 -2.03 -19.48
CA GLN A 165 16.72 -1.09 -18.38
C GLN A 165 15.69 -0.02 -18.72
N ILE A 166 14.89 0.38 -17.74
CA ILE A 166 13.90 1.47 -17.84
C ILE A 166 14.55 2.81 -17.48
N TRP A 167 14.19 3.86 -18.22
CA TRP A 167 14.72 5.21 -18.09
C TRP A 167 13.62 6.27 -18.25
N SER A 168 13.75 7.35 -17.48
CA SER A 168 13.02 8.61 -17.64
C SER A 168 11.50 8.45 -17.79
N PRO A 169 10.80 7.87 -16.79
CA PRO A 169 9.35 7.86 -16.81
C PRO A 169 8.80 9.30 -16.80
N SER A 170 7.67 9.54 -17.44
CA SER A 170 6.95 10.82 -17.43
C SER A 170 5.45 10.57 -17.59
N PHE A 171 4.63 11.25 -16.77
CA PHE A 171 3.17 11.09 -16.77
C PHE A 171 2.52 11.86 -17.90
N ASP A 172 1.44 11.32 -18.45
CA ASP A 172 0.59 12.02 -19.40
C ASP A 172 -0.17 13.19 -18.77
N GLU A 173 -0.75 14.04 -19.62
CA GLU A 173 -1.43 15.25 -19.17
C GLU A 173 -2.70 14.99 -18.34
N LYS A 174 -3.15 13.73 -18.27
CA LYS A 174 -4.34 13.31 -17.52
C LYS A 174 -4.00 12.47 -16.29
N SER A 175 -2.72 12.21 -16.01
CA SER A 175 -2.25 11.36 -14.92
C SER A 175 -2.72 9.90 -14.99
N VAL A 176 -3.00 9.38 -16.17
CA VAL A 176 -3.53 8.01 -16.37
C VAL A 176 -2.57 7.10 -17.14
N ARG A 177 -1.53 7.68 -17.75
CA ARG A 177 -0.48 6.94 -18.45
C ARG A 177 0.90 7.45 -18.10
N ILE A 178 1.89 6.57 -18.25
CA ILE A 178 3.30 6.89 -18.06
C ILE A 178 4.05 6.48 -19.32
N VAL A 179 4.71 7.44 -19.99
CA VAL A 179 5.71 7.12 -21.02
C VAL A 179 7.04 6.84 -20.36
N TYR A 180 7.80 5.88 -20.88
CA TYR A 180 9.14 5.57 -20.43
C TYR A 180 9.99 5.06 -21.60
N ALA A 181 11.30 5.13 -21.43
CA ALA A 181 12.26 4.56 -22.37
C ALA A 181 12.81 3.24 -21.84
N ILE A 182 13.01 2.27 -22.73
CA ILE A 182 13.79 1.07 -22.45
C ILE A 182 15.04 1.09 -23.31
N ASN A 183 16.20 0.77 -22.72
CA ASN A 183 17.44 0.57 -23.44
C ASN A 183 17.96 -0.85 -23.23
N SER A 184 18.38 -1.49 -24.33
CA SER A 184 19.05 -2.79 -24.30
C SER A 184 20.17 -2.80 -25.34
N GLY A 185 21.41 -3.02 -24.88
CA GLY A 185 22.60 -2.91 -25.71
C GLY A 185 22.75 -1.51 -26.31
N LYS A 186 22.76 -1.42 -27.65
CA LYS A 186 22.86 -0.14 -28.38
C LYS A 186 21.51 0.45 -28.78
N SER A 187 20.41 -0.28 -28.61
CA SER A 187 19.08 0.16 -29.06
C SER A 187 18.24 0.69 -27.89
N GLY A 188 17.37 1.64 -28.19
CA GLY A 188 16.38 2.17 -27.26
C GLY A 188 15.00 2.23 -27.89
N TRP A 189 13.96 2.13 -27.07
CA TRP A 189 12.57 2.28 -27.53
C TRP A 189 11.71 2.93 -26.44
N LEU A 190 10.55 3.43 -26.86
CA LEU A 190 9.55 4.09 -26.03
C LEU A 190 8.30 3.23 -25.97
N GLU A 191 7.77 3.14 -24.76
CA GLU A 191 6.48 2.53 -24.45
C GLU A 191 5.70 3.48 -23.55
N ALA A 192 4.38 3.35 -23.56
CA ALA A 192 3.52 3.95 -22.57
C ALA A 192 2.74 2.86 -21.84
N VAL A 193 2.59 2.98 -20.53
CA VAL A 193 1.78 2.07 -19.72
C VAL A 193 0.63 2.84 -19.07
N ASN A 194 -0.57 2.27 -19.14
CA ASN A 194 -1.73 2.74 -18.39
C ASN A 194 -1.58 2.36 -16.92
N LEU A 195 -2.20 3.11 -16.00
CA LEU A 195 -2.16 2.76 -14.57
C LEU A 195 -2.82 1.40 -14.24
N ASP A 196 -3.61 0.84 -15.15
CA ASP A 196 -4.15 -0.52 -15.04
C ASP A 196 -3.12 -1.62 -15.42
N GLY A 197 -2.04 -1.27 -16.13
CA GLY A 197 -0.96 -2.16 -16.56
C GLY A 197 -0.91 -2.42 -18.07
N GLU A 198 -1.84 -1.88 -18.86
CA GLU A 198 -1.81 -2.05 -20.32
C GLU A 198 -0.65 -1.27 -20.96
N VAL A 199 0.22 -1.96 -21.70
CA VAL A 199 1.41 -1.37 -22.34
C VAL A 199 1.18 -1.16 -23.84
N THR A 200 1.51 0.04 -24.33
CA THR A 200 1.46 0.44 -25.73
C THR A 200 2.87 0.78 -26.24
N PRO A 201 3.41 0.02 -27.21
CA PRO A 201 4.66 0.38 -27.89
C PRO A 201 4.50 1.65 -28.71
N LEU A 202 5.46 2.57 -28.64
CA LEU A 202 5.39 3.86 -29.33
C LEU A 202 6.42 4.01 -30.45
N HIS A 203 7.70 3.85 -30.13
CA HIS A 203 8.78 4.09 -31.11
C HIS A 203 10.04 3.31 -30.76
N ARG A 204 10.76 2.81 -31.78
CA ARG A 204 12.01 2.08 -31.62
C ARG A 204 13.14 2.73 -32.41
N MET A 205 14.31 2.83 -31.77
CA MET A 205 15.56 3.32 -32.35
C MET A 205 16.62 2.22 -32.32
N ASP A 206 16.90 1.64 -33.47
CA ASP A 206 17.97 0.65 -33.57
C ASP A 206 19.34 1.32 -33.67
N GLY A 207 20.30 0.83 -32.88
CA GLY A 207 21.67 1.35 -32.84
C GLY A 207 21.83 2.70 -32.12
N GLU A 208 20.77 3.21 -31.49
CA GLU A 208 20.84 4.40 -30.65
C GLU A 208 19.97 4.28 -29.40
N ARG A 209 20.53 4.66 -28.25
CA ARG A 209 19.85 4.67 -26.96
C ARG A 209 19.05 5.96 -26.75
N ILE A 210 17.96 5.86 -26.00
CA ILE A 210 17.14 6.99 -25.58
C ILE A 210 17.55 7.36 -24.16
N VAL A 211 17.91 8.63 -23.92
CA VAL A 211 18.42 9.09 -22.62
C VAL A 211 17.38 9.84 -21.80
N SER A 212 16.37 10.40 -22.47
CA SER A 212 15.31 11.17 -21.81
C SER A 212 14.06 11.19 -22.68
N VAL A 213 12.90 11.13 -22.03
CA VAL A 213 11.58 11.37 -22.62
C VAL A 213 10.76 12.21 -21.66
N ASP A 214 9.93 13.08 -22.21
CA ASP A 214 9.01 13.88 -21.43
C ASP A 214 7.68 14.10 -22.16
N TRP A 215 6.61 14.13 -21.38
CA TRP A 215 5.25 14.28 -21.88
C TRP A 215 4.75 15.71 -21.66
N SER A 216 4.28 16.33 -22.74
CA SER A 216 3.80 17.71 -22.73
C SER A 216 2.40 17.84 -22.13
N SER A 217 2.12 18.97 -21.49
CA SER A 217 0.76 19.38 -21.11
C SER A 217 -0.23 19.46 -22.29
N ARG A 218 0.25 19.45 -23.54
CA ARG A 218 -0.56 19.44 -24.78
C ARG A 218 -0.63 18.06 -25.45
N GLY A 219 -0.17 16.99 -24.78
CA GLY A 219 -0.30 15.61 -25.26
C GLY A 219 0.69 15.17 -26.34
N GLY A 220 1.77 15.94 -26.53
CA GLY A 220 2.91 15.58 -27.38
C GLY A 220 4.10 15.09 -26.56
N LEU A 221 4.97 14.27 -27.16
CA LEU A 221 6.20 13.77 -26.54
C LEU A 221 7.40 14.53 -27.09
N VAL A 222 8.39 14.76 -26.22
CA VAL A 222 9.77 15.07 -26.62
C VAL A 222 10.67 13.97 -26.09
N PHE A 223 11.63 13.53 -26.90
CA PHE A 223 12.64 12.61 -26.41
C PHE A 223 13.98 12.89 -27.07
N MET A 224 15.02 12.45 -26.40
CA MET A 224 16.40 12.70 -26.80
C MET A 224 17.20 11.40 -26.82
N SER A 225 18.06 11.29 -27.82
CA SER A 225 18.97 10.17 -27.97
C SER A 225 20.33 10.42 -27.30
N ALA A 226 21.09 9.36 -27.06
CA ALA A 226 22.45 9.47 -26.52
C ALA A 226 23.42 10.25 -27.44
N ARG A 227 23.10 10.35 -28.73
CA ARG A 227 23.86 11.19 -29.68
C ARG A 227 23.44 12.66 -29.64
N GLY A 228 22.47 13.04 -28.80
CA GLY A 228 22.00 14.42 -28.66
C GLY A 228 20.99 14.83 -29.74
N ARG A 229 20.34 13.88 -30.41
CA ARG A 229 19.26 14.16 -31.36
C ARG A 229 17.95 14.30 -30.61
N ILE A 230 17.20 15.36 -30.90
CA ILE A 230 15.88 15.62 -30.33
C ILE A 230 14.81 15.24 -31.33
N PHE A 231 13.78 14.60 -30.80
CA PHE A 231 12.59 14.19 -31.54
C PHE A 231 11.35 14.69 -30.84
N THR A 232 10.34 15.06 -31.62
CA THR A 232 8.98 15.22 -31.11
C THR A 232 8.05 14.26 -31.80
N MET A 233 7.03 13.81 -31.09
CA MET A 233 6.11 12.80 -31.57
C MET A 233 4.76 13.00 -30.90
N ARG A 234 3.69 12.51 -31.53
CA ARG A 234 2.37 12.45 -30.91
C ARG A 234 2.33 11.34 -29.86
N SER A 235 1.54 11.52 -28.81
CA SER A 235 1.42 10.54 -27.70
C SER A 235 0.96 9.13 -28.08
N ASP A 236 0.47 8.92 -29.30
CA ASP A 236 0.08 7.59 -29.82
C ASP A 236 1.21 6.93 -30.64
N GLY A 237 2.42 7.48 -30.63
CA GLY A 237 3.55 6.99 -31.43
C GLY A 237 3.60 7.57 -32.85
N GLY A 238 2.56 8.27 -33.28
CA GLY A 238 2.45 8.84 -34.62
C GLY A 238 3.21 10.15 -34.82
N LEU A 239 3.34 10.56 -36.09
CA LEU A 239 3.87 11.87 -36.51
C LEU A 239 5.22 12.24 -35.87
N LEU A 240 6.16 11.30 -35.89
CA LEU A 240 7.53 11.52 -35.45
C LEU A 240 8.22 12.58 -36.31
N LYS A 241 8.75 13.61 -35.66
CA LYS A 241 9.56 14.68 -36.27
C LYS A 241 10.93 14.71 -35.64
N THR A 242 11.96 14.72 -36.47
CA THR A 242 13.32 15.02 -36.01
C THR A 242 13.45 16.53 -35.91
N VAL A 243 13.76 17.04 -34.72
CA VAL A 243 13.91 18.48 -34.51
C VAL A 243 15.32 18.94 -34.89
N GLY A 244 16.34 18.16 -34.53
CA GLY A 244 17.73 18.48 -34.82
C GLY A 244 18.70 17.80 -33.85
N ALA A 245 19.99 17.99 -34.09
CA ALA A 245 21.05 17.60 -33.17
C ALA A 245 21.50 18.81 -32.35
N LEU A 246 21.68 18.60 -31.05
CA LEU A 246 22.18 19.65 -30.17
C LEU A 246 23.68 19.90 -30.39
N PRO A 247 24.12 21.18 -30.38
CA PRO A 247 25.50 21.57 -30.59
C PRO A 247 26.36 21.28 -29.35
N LYS A 248 26.79 20.01 -29.20
CA LYS A 248 27.44 19.49 -27.98
C LYS A 248 28.72 20.23 -27.58
N THR A 249 29.47 20.73 -28.57
CA THR A 249 30.69 21.52 -28.35
C THR A 249 30.39 22.85 -27.67
N GLU A 250 29.20 23.40 -27.90
CA GLU A 250 28.77 24.70 -27.39
C GLU A 250 27.94 24.59 -26.11
N ILE A 251 27.13 23.53 -25.96
CA ILE A 251 26.24 23.37 -24.79
C ILE A 251 26.64 22.23 -23.85
N GLY A 252 27.66 21.45 -24.18
CA GLY A 252 28.05 20.27 -23.40
C GLY A 252 27.23 19.04 -23.78
N GLN A 253 27.44 17.93 -23.05
CA GLN A 253 26.75 16.67 -23.25
C GLN A 253 25.32 16.74 -22.69
N PRO A 254 24.28 16.69 -23.54
CA PRO A 254 22.89 16.71 -23.08
C PRO A 254 22.54 15.42 -22.31
N ARG A 255 21.84 15.56 -21.19
CA ARG A 255 21.46 14.43 -20.31
C ARG A 255 19.95 14.25 -20.20
N VAL A 256 19.21 15.34 -20.11
CA VAL A 256 17.76 15.34 -19.98
C VAL A 256 17.15 16.40 -20.89
N VAL A 257 15.94 16.13 -21.37
CA VAL A 257 15.08 17.11 -22.05
C VAL A 257 13.72 17.09 -21.37
N ARG A 258 13.21 18.26 -21.00
CA ARG A 258 11.88 18.46 -20.42
C ARG A 258 11.12 19.50 -21.20
N TRP A 259 9.82 19.30 -21.37
CA TRP A 259 8.95 20.35 -21.92
C TRP A 259 8.90 21.54 -20.98
N SER A 260 8.87 22.74 -21.56
CA SER A 260 8.33 23.89 -20.84
C SER A 260 6.85 23.62 -20.53
N ARG A 261 6.37 24.15 -19.40
CA ARG A 261 5.03 23.85 -18.92
C ARG A 261 3.91 24.30 -19.88
N ASP A 262 4.10 25.42 -20.54
CA ASP A 262 3.22 25.95 -21.59
C ASP A 262 3.35 25.20 -22.92
N ALA A 263 4.31 24.28 -23.02
CA ALA A 263 4.64 23.47 -24.18
C ALA A 263 5.05 24.30 -25.41
N THR A 264 5.68 25.44 -25.19
CA THR A 264 6.24 26.30 -26.25
C THR A 264 7.76 26.09 -26.43
N GLY A 265 8.39 25.30 -25.57
CA GLY A 265 9.81 25.04 -25.67
C GLY A 265 10.24 23.86 -24.85
N CYS A 266 11.55 23.66 -24.75
CA CYS A 266 12.15 22.65 -23.90
C CYS A 266 13.32 23.22 -23.11
N VAL A 267 13.55 22.65 -21.94
CA VAL A 267 14.74 22.86 -21.14
C VAL A 267 15.59 21.60 -21.25
N VAL A 268 16.89 21.79 -21.47
CA VAL A 268 17.88 20.72 -21.62
C VAL A 268 18.93 20.85 -20.54
N GLY A 269 19.04 19.83 -19.70
CA GLY A 269 20.14 19.71 -18.74
C GLY A 269 21.37 19.16 -19.46
N CYS A 270 22.51 19.84 -19.32
CA CYS A 270 23.74 19.47 -19.99
C CYS A 270 24.87 19.20 -18.97
N PHE A 271 25.93 18.53 -19.41
CA PHE A 271 27.13 18.31 -18.61
C PHE A 271 28.38 18.70 -19.42
N PRO A 272 29.30 19.51 -18.88
CA PRO A 272 29.32 20.11 -17.53
C PRO A 272 28.51 21.42 -17.42
N HIS A 273 27.72 21.80 -18.43
CA HIS A 273 27.02 23.09 -18.46
C HIS A 273 25.58 22.98 -17.95
N ALA A 274 25.16 23.89 -17.08
CA ALA A 274 23.94 23.72 -16.29
C ALA A 274 22.65 23.53 -17.13
N VAL A 275 22.34 24.47 -18.02
CA VAL A 275 21.02 24.55 -18.64
C VAL A 275 21.10 25.19 -20.03
N ALA A 276 20.41 24.59 -20.99
CA ALA A 276 20.05 25.22 -22.25
C ALA A 276 18.52 25.27 -22.43
N THR A 277 18.01 26.30 -23.08
CA THR A 277 16.59 26.42 -23.47
C THR A 277 16.46 26.35 -24.98
N ILE A 278 15.33 25.80 -25.44
CA ILE A 278 14.97 25.71 -26.85
C ILE A 278 13.57 26.28 -27.01
N ASN A 279 13.45 27.42 -27.67
CA ASN A 279 12.19 28.15 -27.82
C ASN A 279 11.48 27.79 -29.15
N GLU A 280 10.18 28.13 -29.30
CA GLU A 280 9.42 27.88 -30.56
C GLU A 280 10.07 28.51 -31.80
N GLY A 281 10.79 29.62 -31.61
CA GLY A 281 11.53 30.34 -32.66
C GLY A 281 12.82 29.63 -33.08
N GLY A 282 13.18 28.54 -32.42
CA GLY A 282 14.32 27.70 -32.75
C GLY A 282 15.67 28.21 -32.28
N SER A 283 15.73 29.22 -31.40
CA SER A 283 16.99 29.59 -30.73
C SER A 283 17.32 28.57 -29.64
N ILE A 284 18.57 28.10 -29.66
CA ILE A 284 19.18 27.46 -28.50
C ILE A 284 19.89 28.54 -27.71
N GLU A 285 19.59 28.61 -26.43
CA GLU A 285 20.18 29.58 -25.53
C GLU A 285 20.82 28.83 -24.37
N ARG A 286 22.09 29.14 -24.08
CA ARG A 286 22.85 28.52 -22.99
C ARG A 286 23.02 29.50 -21.85
N TRP A 287 22.74 29.06 -20.63
CA TRP A 287 23.04 29.87 -19.45
C TRP A 287 24.54 29.92 -19.17
N THR A 288 25.11 31.12 -19.04
CA THR A 288 26.56 31.33 -18.87
C THR A 288 27.01 31.33 -17.41
N GLY A 289 26.11 31.14 -16.45
CA GLY A 289 26.39 31.27 -15.03
C GLY A 289 26.50 32.72 -14.53
N SER A 290 26.55 33.71 -15.42
CA SER A 290 26.66 35.14 -15.10
C SER A 290 25.33 35.88 -15.17
N GLY A 291 24.22 35.17 -15.02
CA GLY A 291 22.88 35.76 -14.99
C GLY A 291 22.26 36.06 -16.35
N LYS A 292 22.82 35.57 -17.46
CA LYS A 292 22.24 35.75 -18.81
C LYS A 292 22.34 34.49 -19.65
N PHE A 293 21.34 34.31 -20.51
CA PHE A 293 21.38 33.33 -21.58
C PHE A 293 22.14 33.90 -22.78
N GLN A 294 23.10 33.13 -23.30
CA GLN A 294 23.80 33.44 -24.53
C GLN A 294 23.21 32.59 -25.66
N LYS A 295 22.81 33.25 -26.75
CA LYS A 295 22.34 32.57 -27.95
C LYS A 295 23.47 31.74 -28.55
N VAL A 296 23.23 30.45 -28.68
CA VAL A 296 24.09 29.48 -29.36
C VAL A 296 23.45 29.20 -30.72
N TYR A 297 24.23 29.33 -31.78
CA TYR A 297 23.71 29.16 -33.14
C TYR A 297 23.31 27.69 -33.39
N GLY A 298 22.02 27.50 -33.63
CA GLY A 298 21.43 26.24 -34.07
C GLY A 298 19.92 26.44 -34.19
N THR A 299 19.33 26.22 -35.35
CA THR A 299 17.88 26.38 -35.57
C THR A 299 17.18 25.07 -35.23
N VAL A 300 16.82 24.89 -33.96
CA VAL A 300 16.12 23.69 -33.47
C VAL A 300 14.78 24.13 -32.91
N ALA A 301 13.73 24.13 -33.73
CA ALA A 301 12.39 24.55 -33.29
C ALA A 301 11.60 23.36 -32.74
N VAL A 302 11.50 23.26 -31.43
CA VAL A 302 10.71 22.21 -30.78
C VAL A 302 9.25 22.66 -30.69
N ARG A 303 8.33 21.88 -31.27
CA ARG A 303 6.88 22.11 -31.15
C ARG A 303 6.17 20.83 -30.73
N PRO A 304 5.24 20.89 -29.76
CA PRO A 304 4.46 19.73 -29.40
C PRO A 304 3.62 19.34 -30.60
N VAL A 305 3.62 18.06 -30.93
CA VAL A 305 2.61 17.51 -31.82
C VAL A 305 1.38 17.29 -30.95
N PRO A 306 0.31 18.10 -31.09
CA PRO A 306 -0.86 17.94 -30.25
C PRO A 306 -1.40 16.52 -30.38
N ALA A 307 -1.88 15.97 -29.27
CA ALA A 307 -2.61 14.71 -29.29
C ALA A 307 -3.68 14.76 -30.39
N LYS A 308 -3.91 13.64 -31.08
CA LYS A 308 -5.07 13.54 -31.97
C LYS A 308 -6.27 13.86 -31.10
N LYS A 309 -7.15 14.78 -31.53
CA LYS A 309 -8.37 15.08 -30.80
C LYS A 309 -9.15 13.78 -30.71
N ASP A 310 -8.99 13.10 -29.59
CA ASP A 310 -9.63 11.83 -29.34
C ASP A 310 -11.05 12.17 -28.91
N LEU A 311 -11.86 12.51 -29.92
CA LEU A 311 -13.27 12.76 -29.72
C LEU A 311 -13.91 11.57 -29.01
N ALA A 312 -13.41 10.34 -29.16
CA ALA A 312 -13.97 9.19 -28.46
C ALA A 312 -13.70 9.24 -26.96
N SER A 313 -12.48 9.56 -26.48
CA SER A 313 -12.23 9.71 -25.05
C SER A 313 -12.82 11.00 -24.45
N GLU A 314 -12.85 12.11 -25.21
CA GLU A 314 -13.49 13.36 -24.76
C GLU A 314 -15.02 13.21 -24.72
N VAL A 315 -15.61 12.55 -25.71
CA VAL A 315 -17.03 12.14 -25.68
C VAL A 315 -17.24 11.13 -24.57
N ARG A 316 -16.38 10.13 -24.37
CA ARG A 316 -16.50 9.14 -23.26
C ARG A 316 -16.51 9.84 -21.90
N GLN A 317 -15.61 10.77 -21.63
CA GLN A 317 -15.60 11.53 -20.37
C GLN A 317 -16.82 12.46 -20.22
N ARG A 318 -17.32 13.06 -21.32
CA ARG A 318 -18.55 13.87 -21.31
C ARG A 318 -19.84 13.04 -21.25
N THR A 319 -19.78 11.77 -21.65
CA THR A 319 -20.91 10.82 -21.68
C THR A 319 -20.94 9.90 -20.48
N MET A 320 -19.86 9.85 -19.70
CA MET A 320 -19.82 9.12 -18.43
C MET A 320 -20.76 9.78 -17.42
N PRO A 321 -21.67 9.00 -16.80
CA PRO A 321 -22.48 9.48 -15.70
C PRO A 321 -21.63 10.00 -14.55
N GLU A 322 -22.19 10.98 -13.85
CA GLU A 322 -21.65 11.56 -12.64
C GLU A 322 -22.45 11.08 -11.45
N LEU A 323 -21.77 10.53 -10.44
CA LEU A 323 -22.37 10.07 -9.20
C LEU A 323 -21.92 10.96 -8.04
N VAL A 324 -22.88 11.45 -7.26
CA VAL A 324 -22.66 12.16 -6.00
C VAL A 324 -23.26 11.32 -4.87
N VAL A 325 -22.44 10.90 -3.93
CA VAL A 325 -22.82 10.09 -2.76
C VAL A 325 -22.71 10.94 -1.50
N ASN A 326 -23.84 11.19 -0.86
CA ASN A 326 -23.92 11.79 0.48
C ASN A 326 -24.30 10.71 1.49
N SER A 327 -24.09 10.99 2.77
CA SER A 327 -24.61 10.13 3.85
C SER A 327 -25.11 10.92 5.03
N VAL A 328 -25.98 10.30 5.81
CA VAL A 328 -26.43 10.77 7.13
C VAL A 328 -26.21 9.60 8.11
N PRO A 329 -25.26 9.71 9.06
CA PRO A 329 -24.37 10.85 9.32
C PRO A 329 -23.24 10.98 8.29
N SER A 330 -22.83 12.22 7.98
CA SER A 330 -21.78 12.52 6.99
C SER A 330 -20.40 11.98 7.36
N GLY A 331 -19.46 11.95 6.40
CA GLY A 331 -18.10 11.44 6.62
C GLY A 331 -17.98 9.92 6.60
N ALA A 332 -19.04 9.19 6.25
CA ALA A 332 -19.01 7.75 6.04
C ALA A 332 -18.09 7.35 4.87
N ARG A 333 -17.40 6.22 4.98
CA ARG A 333 -16.52 5.64 3.94
C ARG A 333 -17.36 5.16 2.77
N VAL A 334 -16.90 5.38 1.54
CA VAL A 334 -17.57 4.98 0.29
C VAL A 334 -16.69 3.99 -0.46
N SER A 335 -17.28 2.87 -0.83
CA SER A 335 -16.70 1.85 -1.70
C SER A 335 -17.56 1.69 -2.96
N LEU A 336 -16.92 1.61 -4.12
CA LEU A 336 -17.56 1.41 -5.42
C LEU A 336 -17.00 0.14 -6.05
N ASP A 337 -17.87 -0.81 -6.40
CA ASP A 337 -17.54 -2.11 -6.99
C ASP A 337 -16.45 -2.85 -6.19
N GLY A 338 -16.60 -2.84 -4.86
CA GLY A 338 -15.68 -3.49 -3.91
C GLY A 338 -14.39 -2.71 -3.63
N LYS A 339 -14.17 -1.53 -4.22
CA LYS A 339 -12.96 -0.71 -3.98
C LYS A 339 -13.29 0.55 -3.18
N VAL A 340 -12.54 0.82 -2.11
CA VAL A 340 -12.65 2.06 -1.32
C VAL A 340 -12.25 3.26 -2.18
N ARG A 341 -13.06 4.33 -2.19
CA ARG A 341 -12.84 5.52 -3.02
C ARG A 341 -12.73 6.83 -2.24
N GLY A 342 -13.13 6.85 -0.97
CA GLY A 342 -13.05 8.04 -0.13
C GLY A 342 -14.19 8.09 0.89
N ASN A 343 -14.57 9.30 1.30
CA ASN A 343 -15.62 9.53 2.28
C ASN A 343 -16.69 10.46 1.74
N THR A 344 -17.92 10.33 2.24
CA THR A 344 -19.05 11.22 1.92
C THR A 344 -18.87 12.62 2.51
N PRO A 345 -19.21 13.70 1.79
CA PRO A 345 -19.75 13.72 0.42
C PRO A 345 -18.69 13.35 -0.62
N PHE A 346 -19.02 12.41 -1.51
CA PHE A 346 -18.10 11.87 -2.52
C PHE A 346 -18.66 12.11 -3.92
N ARG A 347 -17.81 12.56 -4.86
CA ARG A 347 -18.20 12.84 -6.26
C ARG A 347 -17.25 12.15 -7.22
N THR A 348 -17.81 11.41 -8.19
CA THR A 348 -17.01 10.72 -9.22
C THR A 348 -17.76 10.61 -10.54
N ARG A 349 -17.05 10.20 -11.60
CA ARG A 349 -17.64 9.76 -12.86
C ARG A 349 -17.33 8.28 -13.07
N LEU A 350 -18.34 7.52 -13.46
CA LEU A 350 -18.24 6.06 -13.66
C LEU A 350 -18.67 5.70 -15.08
N GLU A 351 -18.39 4.47 -15.47
CA GLU A 351 -18.87 3.95 -16.75
C GLU A 351 -20.39 3.81 -16.76
N ILE A 352 -20.95 3.60 -17.95
CA ILE A 352 -22.38 3.30 -18.06
C ILE A 352 -22.56 1.84 -17.65
N GLY A 353 -23.49 1.58 -16.75
CA GLY A 353 -23.72 0.23 -16.25
C GLY A 353 -24.14 0.20 -14.80
N SER A 354 -24.24 -1.02 -14.26
CA SER A 354 -24.57 -1.24 -12.86
C SER A 354 -23.31 -1.16 -12.00
N HIS A 355 -23.37 -0.34 -10.96
CA HIS A 355 -22.31 -0.16 -9.98
C HIS A 355 -22.84 -0.45 -8.58
N LEU A 356 -22.09 -1.25 -7.81
CA LEU A 356 -22.38 -1.51 -6.41
C LEU A 356 -21.76 -0.41 -5.55
N ILE A 357 -22.59 0.32 -4.81
CA ILE A 357 -22.13 1.33 -3.85
C ILE A 357 -22.32 0.78 -2.45
N LYS A 358 -21.24 0.73 -1.69
CA LYS A 358 -21.24 0.43 -0.26
C LYS A 358 -20.82 1.67 0.53
N VAL A 359 -21.56 2.01 1.57
CA VAL A 359 -21.28 3.13 2.47
C VAL A 359 -21.23 2.61 3.91
N GLU A 360 -20.11 2.85 4.58
CA GLU A 360 -19.82 2.30 5.91
C GLU A 360 -19.45 3.41 6.90
N LYS A 361 -19.91 3.28 8.14
CA LYS A 361 -19.52 4.17 9.24
C LYS A 361 -19.55 3.40 10.55
N ALA A 362 -18.61 3.71 11.45
CA ALA A 362 -18.60 3.11 12.79
C ALA A 362 -19.94 3.32 13.51
N PHE A 363 -20.39 2.29 14.24
CA PHE A 363 -21.68 2.27 14.94
C PHE A 363 -22.88 2.50 14.01
N CYS A 364 -22.78 2.10 12.74
CA CYS A 364 -23.89 2.15 11.81
C CYS A 364 -23.99 0.83 11.03
N ALA A 365 -25.20 0.48 10.59
CA ALA A 365 -25.40 -0.59 9.62
C ALA A 365 -24.71 -0.25 8.29
N ASP A 366 -24.15 -1.28 7.64
CA ASP A 366 -23.63 -1.15 6.29
C ASP A 366 -24.78 -0.83 5.32
N TRP A 367 -24.58 0.20 4.51
CA TRP A 367 -25.54 0.56 3.48
C TRP A 367 -25.02 0.12 2.12
N GLU A 368 -25.79 -0.68 1.40
CA GLU A 368 -25.42 -1.17 0.07
C GLU A 368 -26.54 -0.94 -0.94
N ARG A 369 -26.15 -0.48 -2.13
CA ARG A 369 -27.10 -0.33 -3.23
C ARG A 369 -26.41 -0.50 -4.58
N THR A 370 -27.00 -1.32 -5.43
CA THR A 370 -26.62 -1.38 -6.85
C THR A 370 -27.40 -0.33 -7.62
N LEU A 371 -26.71 0.52 -8.38
CA LEU A 371 -27.32 1.54 -9.22
C LEU A 371 -26.88 1.36 -10.67
N TYR A 372 -27.84 1.36 -11.58
CA TYR A 372 -27.56 1.54 -13.00
C TYR A 372 -27.36 3.02 -13.29
N LEU A 373 -26.22 3.38 -13.86
CA LEU A 373 -25.89 4.75 -14.26
C LEU A 373 -25.99 4.88 -15.78
N ALA A 374 -26.91 5.72 -16.25
CA ALA A 374 -27.14 5.94 -17.66
C ALA A 374 -26.20 7.00 -18.25
N ARG A 375 -26.05 7.01 -19.58
CA ARG A 375 -25.22 7.97 -20.30
C ARG A 375 -25.56 9.42 -19.93
N GLY A 376 -24.55 10.18 -19.50
CA GLY A 376 -24.67 11.61 -19.17
C GLY A 376 -25.53 11.94 -17.95
N GLU A 377 -26.00 10.92 -17.22
CA GLU A 377 -26.82 11.10 -16.02
C GLU A 377 -25.98 11.75 -14.90
N LYS A 378 -26.59 12.69 -14.16
CA LYS A 378 -26.06 13.16 -12.87
C LYS A 378 -26.88 12.53 -11.76
N LYS A 379 -26.40 11.42 -11.21
CA LYS A 379 -27.05 10.72 -10.11
C LYS A 379 -26.59 11.30 -8.78
N ARG A 380 -27.54 11.65 -7.92
CA ARG A 380 -27.26 11.96 -6.52
C ARG A 380 -27.97 10.95 -5.64
N ILE A 381 -27.26 10.40 -4.67
CA ILE A 381 -27.81 9.53 -3.64
C ILE A 381 -27.46 10.05 -2.25
N VAL A 382 -28.32 9.72 -1.31
CA VAL A 382 -28.10 9.93 0.12
C VAL A 382 -28.23 8.56 0.78
N ALA A 383 -27.15 8.08 1.39
CA ALA A 383 -27.15 6.88 2.21
C ALA A 383 -27.56 7.24 3.63
N GLU A 384 -28.75 6.85 4.03
CA GLU A 384 -29.23 6.99 5.40
C GLU A 384 -28.76 5.76 6.17
N LEU A 385 -27.80 5.97 7.08
CA LEU A 385 -27.21 4.89 7.85
C LEU A 385 -27.96 4.73 9.17
N GLU A 386 -28.47 3.52 9.40
CA GLU A 386 -29.10 3.17 10.67
C GLU A 386 -28.04 3.11 11.76
N LYS A 387 -28.22 3.88 12.83
CA LYS A 387 -27.26 3.92 13.94
C LYS A 387 -27.45 2.68 14.81
N HIS A 388 -26.36 1.94 14.97
CA HIS A 388 -26.26 0.77 15.85
C HIS A 388 -25.39 1.11 17.06
N GLY A 389 -25.27 0.19 18.02
CA GLY A 389 -24.27 0.29 19.08
C GLY A 389 -23.36 -0.93 19.10
N ASN A 390 -22.62 -1.13 20.18
CA ASN A 390 -21.89 -2.37 20.45
C ASN A 390 -22.49 -3.05 21.69
N LEU A 391 -22.47 -4.38 21.73
CA LEU A 391 -22.86 -5.16 22.91
C LEU A 391 -21.67 -5.98 23.40
N LYS A 392 -21.18 -5.69 24.61
CA LYS A 392 -20.13 -6.47 25.26
C LYS A 392 -20.77 -7.39 26.30
N VAL A 393 -20.68 -8.70 26.09
CA VAL A 393 -21.25 -9.71 26.99
C VAL A 393 -20.14 -10.41 27.75
N SER A 394 -20.21 -10.38 29.08
CA SER A 394 -19.36 -11.17 29.99
C SER A 394 -20.21 -12.19 30.75
N SER A 395 -19.59 -13.28 31.19
CA SER A 395 -20.27 -14.25 32.05
C SER A 395 -19.41 -14.69 33.22
N GLU A 396 -20.06 -15.07 34.32
CA GLU A 396 -19.45 -15.73 35.45
C GLU A 396 -20.06 -17.13 35.63
N PRO A 397 -19.30 -18.22 35.46
CA PRO A 397 -17.88 -18.26 35.08
C PRO A 397 -17.65 -17.96 33.57
N SER A 398 -16.47 -17.42 33.21
CA SER A 398 -16.12 -16.98 31.85
C SER A 398 -15.82 -18.12 30.87
N GLY A 399 -15.99 -17.88 29.56
CA GLY A 399 -15.86 -18.93 28.53
C GLY A 399 -17.16 -19.69 28.28
N ALA A 400 -18.31 -19.08 28.57
CA ALA A 400 -19.61 -19.64 28.25
C ALA A 400 -19.98 -19.37 26.79
N SER A 401 -20.76 -20.25 26.18
CA SER A 401 -21.26 -20.11 24.82
C SER A 401 -22.36 -19.06 24.75
N LEU A 402 -22.16 -18.03 23.92
CA LEU A 402 -23.08 -16.93 23.67
C LEU A 402 -23.91 -17.21 22.42
N PHE A 403 -25.22 -17.04 22.55
CA PHE A 403 -26.18 -17.13 21.46
C PHE A 403 -26.99 -15.84 21.39
N VAL A 404 -27.21 -15.33 20.17
CA VAL A 404 -28.07 -14.17 19.89
C VAL A 404 -29.22 -14.67 19.04
N ASP A 405 -30.45 -14.52 19.53
CA ASP A 405 -31.68 -15.05 18.92
C ASP A 405 -31.57 -16.55 18.54
N GLY A 406 -30.87 -17.32 19.36
CA GLY A 406 -30.63 -18.76 19.15
C GLY A 406 -29.48 -19.11 18.19
N VAL A 407 -28.80 -18.12 17.61
CA VAL A 407 -27.61 -18.35 16.75
C VAL A 407 -26.34 -18.19 17.57
N PHE A 408 -25.44 -19.19 17.50
CA PHE A 408 -24.16 -19.15 18.20
C PHE A 408 -23.29 -17.99 17.70
N ALA A 409 -22.93 -17.08 18.60
CA ALA A 409 -22.15 -15.89 18.32
C ALA A 409 -20.68 -16.01 18.76
N GLY A 410 -20.37 -16.87 19.74
CA GLY A 410 -19.00 -17.10 20.22
C GLY A 410 -18.93 -17.45 21.70
N LEU A 411 -17.79 -17.20 22.34
CA LEU A 411 -17.56 -17.46 23.77
C LEU A 411 -17.38 -16.15 24.54
N THR A 412 -17.91 -16.06 25.76
CA THR A 412 -17.75 -14.89 26.64
C THR A 412 -16.34 -14.81 27.26
N PRO A 413 -15.77 -13.62 27.50
CA PRO A 413 -16.30 -12.30 27.13
C PRO A 413 -16.20 -12.03 25.62
N LEU A 414 -17.27 -11.51 25.00
CA LEU A 414 -17.31 -11.16 23.56
C LEU A 414 -17.95 -9.79 23.36
N THR A 415 -17.38 -8.99 22.46
CA THR A 415 -17.98 -7.74 21.99
C THR A 415 -18.55 -7.94 20.60
N LEU A 416 -19.85 -7.72 20.45
CA LEU A 416 -20.57 -7.69 19.18
C LEU A 416 -20.60 -6.25 18.66
N GLU A 417 -19.94 -5.99 17.54
CA GLU A 417 -19.92 -4.68 16.89
C GLU A 417 -21.16 -4.46 16.02
N SER A 418 -21.62 -3.21 15.91
CA SER A 418 -22.80 -2.83 15.11
C SER A 418 -24.05 -3.65 15.45
N PHE A 419 -24.28 -3.83 16.75
CA PHE A 419 -25.45 -4.50 17.30
C PHE A 419 -26.70 -3.61 17.13
N PRO A 420 -27.80 -4.15 16.55
CA PRO A 420 -29.01 -3.38 16.31
C PRO A 420 -29.65 -2.88 17.62
N PRO A 421 -30.30 -1.70 17.62
CA PRO A 421 -30.89 -1.14 18.82
C PRO A 421 -32.16 -1.86 19.30
N GLU A 422 -32.77 -2.70 18.46
CA GLU A 422 -33.98 -3.45 18.82
C GLU A 422 -33.68 -4.49 19.92
N PRO A 423 -34.66 -4.78 20.80
CA PRO A 423 -34.54 -5.84 21.80
C PRO A 423 -34.27 -7.20 21.16
N ARG A 424 -33.20 -7.87 21.61
CA ARG A 424 -32.74 -9.18 21.12
C ARG A 424 -32.60 -10.14 22.29
N ILE A 425 -32.82 -11.44 22.03
CA ILE A 425 -32.66 -12.46 23.08
C ILE A 425 -31.19 -12.87 23.12
N ILE A 426 -30.57 -12.69 24.28
CA ILE A 426 -29.21 -13.14 24.56
C ILE A 426 -29.29 -14.37 25.45
N GLU A 427 -28.69 -15.47 25.01
CA GLU A 427 -28.59 -16.71 25.79
C GLU A 427 -27.13 -17.07 26.02
N VAL A 428 -26.78 -17.32 27.28
CA VAL A 428 -25.44 -17.78 27.68
C VAL A 428 -25.57 -19.16 28.29
N THR A 429 -24.80 -20.11 27.77
CA THR A 429 -24.83 -21.52 28.20
C THR A 429 -23.43 -22.04 28.50
N ARG A 430 -23.33 -22.94 29.48
CA ARG A 430 -22.08 -23.62 29.83
C ARG A 430 -22.37 -24.99 30.42
N GLU A 431 -21.54 -25.96 30.09
CA GLU A 431 -21.66 -27.32 30.63
C GLU A 431 -21.63 -27.33 32.17
N GLY A 432 -22.63 -27.99 32.77
CA GLY A 432 -22.80 -28.06 34.23
C GLY A 432 -23.45 -26.83 34.89
N TRP A 433 -23.94 -25.87 34.10
CA TRP A 433 -24.64 -24.67 34.57
C TRP A 433 -26.02 -24.54 33.93
N GLU A 434 -26.95 -23.88 34.60
CA GLU A 434 -28.27 -23.54 34.03
C GLU A 434 -28.10 -22.44 32.96
N PRO A 435 -28.73 -22.58 31.78
CA PRO A 435 -28.67 -21.56 30.74
C PRO A 435 -29.37 -20.29 31.23
N MET A 436 -28.75 -19.14 30.97
CA MET A 436 -29.32 -17.84 31.34
C MET A 436 -29.75 -17.10 30.08
N ARG A 437 -30.95 -16.54 30.11
CA ARG A 437 -31.53 -15.76 29.00
C ARG A 437 -31.88 -14.36 29.48
N ASP A 438 -31.59 -13.36 28.66
CA ASP A 438 -31.99 -11.97 28.89
C ASP A 438 -32.39 -11.30 27.58
N VAL A 439 -33.21 -10.25 27.65
CA VAL A 439 -33.61 -9.44 26.51
C VAL A 439 -32.90 -8.10 26.59
N VAL A 440 -32.02 -7.82 25.62
CA VAL A 440 -31.15 -6.64 25.65
C VAL A 440 -31.41 -5.75 24.45
N SER A 441 -31.55 -4.45 24.72
CA SER A 441 -31.56 -3.38 23.72
C SER A 441 -30.31 -2.52 23.87
N VAL A 442 -29.68 -2.13 22.77
CA VAL A 442 -28.44 -1.35 22.78
C VAL A 442 -28.73 0.12 22.42
N GLU A 443 -28.07 1.05 23.12
CA GLU A 443 -28.15 2.47 22.76
C GLU A 443 -27.28 2.77 21.51
N PRO A 444 -27.85 3.39 20.46
CA PRO A 444 -27.07 3.75 19.28
C PRO A 444 -25.85 4.62 19.59
N GLY A 445 -24.69 4.28 19.01
CA GLY A 445 -23.43 4.99 19.17
C GLY A 445 -22.71 4.74 20.50
N ARG A 446 -23.19 3.82 21.33
CA ARG A 446 -22.58 3.44 22.61
C ARG A 446 -22.30 1.95 22.67
N THR A 447 -21.43 1.57 23.61
CA THR A 447 -21.20 0.16 23.96
C THR A 447 -21.99 -0.15 25.22
N THR A 448 -22.96 -1.06 25.13
CA THR A 448 -23.69 -1.60 26.29
C THR A 448 -22.90 -2.79 26.84
N GLU A 449 -22.63 -2.80 28.14
CA GLU A 449 -22.02 -3.94 28.83
C GLU A 449 -23.11 -4.77 29.52
N LEU A 450 -23.11 -6.08 29.28
CA LEU A 450 -24.02 -7.05 29.87
C LEU A 450 -23.22 -8.11 30.61
N GLU A 451 -23.47 -8.26 31.91
CA GLU A 451 -22.84 -9.29 32.74
C GLU A 451 -23.88 -10.35 33.13
N MET A 452 -23.59 -11.61 32.80
CA MET A 452 -24.52 -12.73 33.03
C MET A 452 -23.90 -13.78 33.96
N ALA A 453 -24.35 -13.80 35.22
CA ALA A 453 -23.90 -14.77 36.22
C ALA A 453 -24.72 -16.06 36.15
N LEU A 454 -24.11 -17.15 35.70
CA LEU A 454 -24.75 -18.45 35.58
C LEU A 454 -24.97 -19.10 36.94
N ARG A 455 -26.04 -19.88 37.09
CA ARG A 455 -26.35 -20.61 38.31
C ARG A 455 -26.03 -22.08 38.14
N LYS A 456 -25.53 -22.72 39.20
CA LYS A 456 -25.44 -24.18 39.20
C LYS A 456 -26.85 -24.75 39.32
N PRO A 457 -27.20 -25.77 38.52
CA PRO A 457 -28.45 -26.46 38.70
C PRO A 457 -28.50 -27.03 40.12
N LEU A 458 -29.62 -26.82 40.80
CA LEU A 458 -29.90 -27.53 42.03
C LEU A 458 -30.05 -29.00 41.66
N LEU A 459 -29.01 -29.80 41.88
CA LEU A 459 -29.18 -31.24 41.93
C LEU A 459 -30.25 -31.51 42.99
N PRO A 460 -31.38 -32.17 42.68
CA PRO A 460 -32.19 -32.74 43.73
C PRO A 460 -31.24 -33.63 44.53
N LEU A 461 -31.11 -33.37 45.83
CA LEU A 461 -30.44 -34.28 46.74
C LEU A 461 -31.19 -35.60 46.63
N LEU A 462 -30.68 -36.54 45.83
CA LEU A 462 -31.06 -37.94 45.95
C LEU A 462 -30.77 -38.30 47.39
N LYS A 463 -31.82 -38.56 48.18
CA LYS A 463 -31.65 -39.09 49.52
C LYS A 463 -30.92 -40.43 49.36
N ALA A 464 -30.03 -40.75 50.29
CA ALA A 464 -29.31 -42.02 50.30
C ALA A 464 -30.24 -43.26 50.24
N GLU A 465 -31.52 -43.06 50.58
CA GLU A 465 -32.62 -44.01 50.51
C GLU A 465 -32.95 -44.45 49.07
N ASP A 466 -32.78 -43.57 48.08
CA ASP A 466 -33.12 -43.84 46.67
C ASP A 466 -32.02 -44.58 45.91
N ILE A 467 -30.79 -44.63 46.46
CA ILE A 467 -29.63 -45.29 45.84
C ILE A 467 -29.53 -46.78 46.25
N GLY A 468 -30.29 -47.21 47.27
CA GLY A 468 -30.20 -48.55 47.85
C GLY A 468 -30.90 -49.67 47.09
N ARG A 469 -31.65 -49.39 46.02
CA ARG A 469 -32.40 -50.44 45.31
C ARG A 469 -32.22 -50.40 43.79
N THR A 470 -31.40 -51.34 43.35
CA THR A 470 -31.51 -52.08 42.08
C THR A 470 -30.70 -51.57 40.88
N VAL A 471 -29.39 -51.80 40.92
CA VAL A 471 -28.66 -52.23 39.71
C VAL A 471 -27.89 -53.49 40.08
N LYS A 472 -28.40 -54.67 39.67
CA LYS A 472 -27.60 -55.91 39.66
C LYS A 472 -26.71 -55.86 38.41
N PRO A 473 -25.38 -55.83 38.51
CA PRO A 473 -24.54 -55.94 37.32
C PRO A 473 -24.65 -57.36 36.76
N TYR A 474 -25.12 -57.45 35.52
CA TYR A 474 -24.97 -58.64 34.68
C TYR A 474 -23.53 -58.64 34.15
N VAL A 475 -22.75 -59.67 34.47
CA VAL A 475 -21.42 -59.87 33.88
C VAL A 475 -21.47 -61.17 33.10
N THR A 476 -21.40 -61.07 31.78
CA THR A 476 -21.13 -62.20 30.88
C THR A 476 -19.62 -62.35 30.80
N MET A 477 -19.09 -63.49 31.27
CA MET A 477 -17.68 -63.85 31.08
C MET A 477 -17.52 -64.52 29.71
N PRO A 478 -16.48 -64.23 28.92
CA PRO A 478 -16.11 -65.08 27.79
C PRO A 478 -15.43 -66.35 28.32
N ASP A 479 -15.82 -67.50 27.79
CA ASP A 479 -15.18 -68.78 28.07
C ASP A 479 -13.69 -68.75 27.71
N ALA A 480 -12.81 -68.95 28.70
CA ALA A 480 -11.40 -69.22 28.46
C ALA A 480 -10.78 -70.07 29.58
N GLY A 481 -10.74 -71.37 29.32
CA GLY A 481 -9.62 -72.30 29.53
C GLY A 481 -8.66 -72.15 30.73
N SER A 482 -8.66 -73.20 31.56
CA SER A 482 -7.52 -73.74 32.35
C SER A 482 -7.07 -72.98 33.61
N GLY A 483 -7.10 -73.70 34.74
CA GLY A 483 -6.82 -73.23 36.11
C GLY A 483 -5.37 -72.84 36.45
N ALA A 484 -4.53 -72.52 35.47
CA ALA A 484 -3.13 -72.12 35.68
C ALA A 484 -2.94 -70.59 35.78
N ALA A 485 -3.77 -69.78 35.09
CA ALA A 485 -3.62 -68.31 35.07
C ALA A 485 -4.04 -67.62 36.39
N LYS A 486 -4.91 -68.25 37.19
CA LYS A 486 -5.45 -67.68 38.43
C LYS A 486 -4.44 -67.67 39.59
N LYS A 487 -3.52 -68.64 39.65
CA LYS A 487 -2.51 -68.76 40.73
C LYS A 487 -1.36 -67.75 40.60
N THR A 488 -1.00 -67.35 39.38
CA THR A 488 0.13 -66.44 39.12
C THR A 488 -0.22 -64.97 39.40
N LEU A 489 -1.50 -64.59 39.28
CA LEU A 489 -1.98 -63.24 39.57
C LEU A 489 -2.11 -62.98 41.08
N GLU A 490 -2.62 -63.96 41.84
CA GLU A 490 -2.73 -63.89 43.31
C GLU A 490 -1.36 -63.85 44.02
N GLN A 491 -0.34 -64.52 43.47
CA GLN A 491 1.03 -64.49 44.01
C GLN A 491 1.75 -63.15 43.77
N ARG A 492 1.43 -62.44 42.67
CA ARG A 492 2.00 -61.11 42.36
C ARG A 492 1.42 -60.00 43.24
N ILE A 493 0.14 -60.09 43.61
CA ILE A 493 -0.52 -59.13 44.54
C ILE A 493 0.05 -59.22 45.96
N ARG A 494 0.43 -60.43 46.44
CA ARG A 494 0.98 -60.63 47.80
C ARG A 494 2.42 -60.15 48.00
N ARG A 495 3.21 -59.92 46.94
CA ARG A 495 4.64 -59.56 47.04
C ARG A 495 4.95 -58.06 46.87
N GLY A 496 3.94 -57.19 46.79
CA GLY A 496 4.13 -55.73 46.87
C GLY A 496 5.06 -55.13 45.81
N LEU A 497 5.12 -55.72 44.62
CA LEU A 497 5.91 -55.21 43.49
C LEU A 497 5.00 -54.44 42.53
N PHE A 498 4.89 -53.14 42.73
CA PHE A 498 4.57 -52.20 41.66
C PHE A 498 5.72 -51.21 41.52
N TYR A 499 6.42 -51.29 40.39
CA TYR A 499 7.44 -50.36 39.93
C TYR A 499 6.79 -49.38 38.93
N GLY A 500 7.12 -48.09 39.07
CA GLY A 500 6.77 -47.00 38.14
C GLY A 500 5.39 -46.39 38.46
N GLY A 501 5.22 -45.13 38.84
CA GLY A 501 6.09 -43.97 38.75
C GLY A 501 5.27 -42.83 38.16
N LEU A 502 4.52 -42.10 38.99
CA LEU A 502 4.27 -40.66 38.79
C LEU A 502 3.70 -40.06 40.08
N SER A 503 4.49 -39.19 40.69
CA SER A 503 4.11 -38.31 41.78
C SER A 503 3.59 -36.99 41.21
N VAL A 504 2.38 -36.57 41.58
CA VAL A 504 2.08 -35.15 41.86
C VAL A 504 1.04 -35.11 42.98
N GLY A 505 1.38 -34.39 44.05
CA GLY A 505 0.75 -34.48 45.35
C GLY A 505 -0.54 -33.68 45.54
N LEU A 506 -1.27 -34.08 46.58
CA LEU A 506 -2.11 -33.24 47.40
C LEU A 506 -1.96 -33.75 48.84
N MET A 507 -1.27 -32.96 49.68
CA MET A 507 -1.21 -33.17 51.12
C MET A 507 -2.62 -33.05 51.70
N GLY A 508 -3.02 -34.04 52.52
CA GLY A 508 -4.13 -33.88 53.46
C GLY A 508 -5.41 -34.72 53.22
N ALA A 509 -5.30 -36.00 52.83
CA ALA A 509 -6.44 -36.92 52.87
C ALA A 509 -6.16 -38.10 53.81
N LYS A 510 -7.03 -38.29 54.83
CA LYS A 510 -7.08 -39.50 55.64
C LYS A 510 -7.64 -40.65 54.78
N PHE A 511 -6.85 -41.68 54.55
CA PHE A 511 -7.30 -42.92 53.92
C PHE A 511 -8.02 -43.78 54.97
N VAL A 512 -9.29 -44.11 54.75
CA VAL A 512 -9.98 -45.17 55.50
C VAL A 512 -9.90 -46.43 54.63
N TYR A 513 -9.10 -47.41 55.08
CA TYR A 513 -9.10 -48.74 54.50
C TYR A 513 -10.18 -49.57 55.16
N GLU A 514 -11.16 -50.03 54.39
CA GLU A 514 -12.06 -51.09 54.84
C GLU A 514 -11.84 -52.34 53.98
N LYS A 515 -11.90 -53.49 54.65
CA LYS A 515 -11.38 -54.80 54.25
C LYS A 515 -12.02 -55.27 52.93
N ALA A 516 -11.19 -55.56 51.93
CA ALA A 516 -11.62 -56.04 50.61
C ALA A 516 -12.06 -57.51 50.67
N ASP A 517 -13.34 -57.77 50.46
CA ASP A 517 -13.81 -59.05 49.92
C ASP A 517 -13.97 -58.90 48.39
N ALA A 518 -13.55 -59.95 47.68
CA ALA A 518 -13.35 -59.97 46.24
C ALA A 518 -14.63 -59.66 45.44
N LYS A 519 -14.87 -58.39 45.13
CA LYS A 519 -15.69 -57.85 44.02
C LYS A 519 -15.54 -56.32 43.98
N GLY A 520 -14.69 -55.81 43.08
CA GLY A 520 -14.64 -54.42 42.63
C GLY A 520 -14.24 -53.35 43.65
N ILE A 521 -13.13 -52.65 43.40
CA ILE A 521 -12.76 -51.45 44.17
C ILE A 521 -13.52 -50.26 43.58
N SER A 522 -14.38 -49.64 44.37
CA SER A 522 -15.02 -48.36 44.05
C SER A 522 -14.35 -47.26 44.87
N MET A 523 -13.75 -46.27 44.21
CA MET A 523 -13.23 -45.06 44.86
C MET A 523 -14.26 -43.93 44.76
N CYS A 524 -14.52 -43.25 45.88
CA CYS A 524 -15.32 -42.03 45.90
C CYS A 524 -14.45 -40.89 46.46
N VAL A 525 -14.17 -39.89 45.62
CA VAL A 525 -13.54 -38.64 46.03
C VAL A 525 -14.33 -37.50 45.38
N GLY A 526 -15.01 -36.68 46.19
CA GLY A 526 -15.49 -35.35 45.77
C GLY A 526 -16.46 -35.28 44.58
N GLY A 527 -17.37 -36.25 44.42
CA GLY A 527 -18.51 -36.12 43.50
C GLY A 527 -18.27 -36.50 42.03
N LEU A 528 -17.14 -37.10 41.68
CA LEU A 528 -16.91 -37.72 40.36
C LEU A 528 -16.74 -39.23 40.51
N ILE A 529 -17.58 -40.00 39.82
CA ILE A 529 -17.38 -41.45 39.66
C ILE A 529 -16.40 -41.63 38.49
N CYS A 530 -15.16 -41.98 38.79
CA CYS A 530 -14.19 -42.41 37.77
C CYS A 530 -14.35 -43.91 37.53
N VAL A 531 -14.81 -44.29 36.34
CA VAL A 531 -14.78 -45.68 35.88
C VAL A 531 -13.42 -45.93 35.23
N LEU A 532 -12.63 -46.80 35.84
CA LEU A 532 -11.30 -47.18 35.35
C LEU A 532 -11.47 -48.36 34.38
N VAL A 533 -11.46 -48.09 33.07
CA VAL A 533 -11.45 -49.13 32.04
C VAL A 533 -9.98 -49.44 31.70
N THR A 534 -9.54 -50.67 31.97
CA THR A 534 -8.22 -51.15 31.55
C THR A 534 -8.39 -52.03 30.32
N TYR A 535 -7.66 -51.71 29.24
CA TYR A 535 -7.49 -52.61 28.10
C TYR A 535 -6.19 -53.40 28.30
N PRO A 536 -6.18 -54.72 28.04
CA PRO A 536 -4.94 -55.49 28.04
C PRO A 536 -4.13 -55.11 26.79
N SER A 537 -2.96 -54.51 26.99
CA SER A 537 -1.96 -54.39 25.94
C SER A 537 -1.24 -55.73 25.79
N GLU A 538 -1.42 -56.42 24.66
CA GLU A 538 -0.43 -57.38 24.19
C GLU A 538 -0.16 -57.20 22.69
N LYS A 539 1.11 -56.85 22.45
CA LYS A 539 1.98 -57.15 21.30
C LYS A 539 1.89 -56.32 20.01
N GLU A 540 2.99 -55.59 19.81
CA GLU A 540 3.78 -55.46 18.57
C GLU A 540 3.36 -56.42 17.45
N ASP A 541 2.74 -55.85 16.40
CA ASP A 541 3.37 -55.56 15.11
C ASP A 541 2.77 -54.28 14.51
#